data_AF-A0A536MI22-F1
#
_entry.id   AF-A0A536MI22-F1
#
_cell.length_a   1.000
_cell.length_b   1.000
_cell.length_c   1.000
_cell.angle_alpha   90.00
_cell.angle_beta   90.00
_cell.angle_gamma   90.00
#
_symmetry.space_group_name_H-M   'P 1'
#
loop_
_entity.id
_entity.type
_entity.pdbx_description
1 polymer ?
#
loop_
_entity_poly.entity_id
_entity_poly.type
_entity_poly.pdbx_seq_one_letter_code
_entity_poly.pdbx_strand_id
1 'polypeptide(L)'
;MVDAPSNAHIATILPHGSPHSVPVWVGLESERVAVLTSPRSRKAQNLDRDPRVSISMTDPLQPNAMAQLRGRVCKRIEGDEAWKIIDRISHK
;
A
#
# COMPACT_ATOMS: atom_id res chain seq x y z
N MET A 1 3.72 10.57 9.92
CA MET A 1 2.81 9.39 9.90
C MET A 1 3.26 8.34 8.88
N VAL A 2 3.60 8.72 7.63
CA VAL A 2 4.15 7.76 6.63
C VAL A 2 5.68 7.72 6.63
N ASP A 3 6.33 8.53 7.47
CA ASP A 3 7.79 8.59 7.58
C ASP A 3 8.39 7.34 8.22
N ALA A 4 7.57 6.51 8.88
CA ALA A 4 7.91 5.22 9.46
C ALA A 4 7.01 4.10 8.88
N PRO A 5 7.53 2.88 8.71
CA PRO A 5 6.80 1.71 8.24
C PRO A 5 5.56 1.49 9.10
N SER A 6 4.40 1.65 8.47
CA SER A 6 3.13 1.66 9.18
C SER A 6 2.17 0.63 8.58
N ASN A 7 1.39 -0.01 9.45
CA ASN A 7 0.26 -0.82 8.99
C ASN A 7 -0.83 0.14 8.51
N ALA A 8 -1.22 -0.02 7.24
CA ALA A 8 -2.30 0.72 6.62
C ALA A 8 -3.33 -0.25 6.03
N HIS A 9 -4.53 0.25 5.76
CA HIS A 9 -5.55 -0.50 5.02
C HIS A 9 -5.54 -0.04 3.57
N ILE A 10 -5.42 -1.00 2.65
CA ILE A 10 -5.54 -0.76 1.21
C ILE A 10 -6.89 -1.25 0.71
N ALA A 11 -7.62 -0.39 0.03
CA ALA A 11 -8.84 -0.73 -0.68
C ALA A 11 -8.57 -0.86 -2.18
N THR A 12 -8.98 -1.99 -2.75
CA THR A 12 -8.90 -2.35 -4.17
C THR A 12 -10.28 -2.79 -4.68
N ILE A 13 -10.44 -2.97 -5.99
CA ILE A 13 -11.73 -3.30 -6.60
C ILE A 13 -11.73 -4.77 -7.05
N LEU A 14 -12.65 -5.58 -6.54
CA LEU A 14 -12.84 -6.98 -6.95
C LEU A 14 -13.35 -7.08 -8.41
N PRO A 15 -13.20 -8.23 -9.07
CA PRO A 15 -13.64 -8.41 -10.46
C PRO A 15 -15.11 -8.02 -10.71
N HIS A 16 -15.99 -8.26 -9.75
CA HIS A 16 -17.41 -7.90 -9.80
C HIS A 16 -17.72 -6.49 -9.25
N GLY A 17 -16.70 -5.65 -9.07
CA GLY A 17 -16.84 -4.24 -8.71
C GLY A 17 -16.94 -3.91 -7.21
N SER A 18 -17.09 -4.89 -6.31
CA SER A 18 -17.15 -4.59 -4.87
C SER A 18 -15.78 -4.21 -4.30
N PRO A 19 -15.74 -3.50 -3.15
CA PRO A 19 -14.49 -3.20 -2.49
C PRO A 19 -13.85 -4.46 -1.88
N HIS A 20 -12.53 -4.48 -1.86
CA HIS A 20 -11.72 -5.43 -1.10
C HIS A 20 -10.67 -4.65 -0.31
N SER A 21 -10.79 -4.69 1.02
CA SER A 21 -9.95 -3.95 1.95
C SER A 21 -9.19 -4.91 2.86
N VAL A 22 -7.88 -4.71 2.99
CA VAL A 22 -6.99 -5.58 3.76
C VAL A 22 -5.81 -4.77 4.30
N PRO A 23 -5.21 -5.17 5.44
CA PRO A 23 -4.00 -4.54 5.92
C PRO A 23 -2.82 -4.78 4.95
N VAL A 24 -1.92 -3.80 4.90
CA VAL A 24 -0.66 -3.81 4.18
C VAL A 24 0.38 -3.02 4.94
N TRP A 25 1.62 -3.36 4.66
CA TRP A 25 2.76 -2.57 5.08
C TRP A 25 3.08 -1.53 4.01
N VAL A 26 3.22 -0.27 4.44
CA VAL A 26 3.49 0.86 3.56
C VAL A 26 4.68 1.67 4.04
N GLY A 27 5.36 2.31 3.10
CA GLY A 27 6.43 3.25 3.37
C GLY A 27 6.51 4.33 2.30
N LEU A 28 7.20 5.42 2.60
CA LEU A 28 7.43 6.51 1.66
C LEU A 28 8.76 6.31 0.90
N GLU A 29 8.68 6.33 -0.43
CA GLU A 29 9.80 6.28 -1.36
C GLU A 29 9.76 7.53 -2.24
N SER A 30 10.55 8.54 -1.86
CA SER A 30 10.48 9.90 -2.41
C SER A 30 9.04 10.46 -2.34
N GLU A 31 8.45 10.86 -3.46
CA GLU A 31 7.09 11.42 -3.55
C GLU A 31 6.00 10.34 -3.75
N ARG A 32 6.30 9.06 -3.47
CA ARG A 32 5.39 7.93 -3.71
C ARG A 32 5.27 7.02 -2.50
N VAL A 33 4.09 6.44 -2.32
CA VAL A 33 3.87 5.37 -1.35
C VAL A 33 4.23 4.02 -1.97
N ALA A 34 5.16 3.32 -1.34
CA ALA A 34 5.46 1.92 -1.63
C ALA A 34 4.57 1.01 -0.78
N VAL A 35 4.07 -0.07 -1.38
CA VAL A 35 3.21 -1.07 -0.72
C VAL A 35 3.82 -2.44 -0.95
N LEU A 36 4.09 -3.18 0.13
CA LEU A 36 4.52 -4.56 0.03
C LEU A 36 3.31 -5.45 -0.34
N THR A 37 3.44 -6.22 -1.42
CA THR A 37 2.40 -7.14 -1.89
C THR A 37 3.00 -8.40 -2.49
N SER A 38 2.38 -9.56 -2.25
CA SER A 38 2.75 -10.79 -2.94
C SER A 38 2.11 -10.83 -4.34
N PRO A 39 2.83 -11.30 -5.38
CA PRO A 39 2.31 -11.29 -6.74
C PRO A 39 1.00 -12.06 -6.93
N ARG A 40 0.80 -13.12 -6.14
CA ARG A 40 -0.39 -13.99 -6.19
C ARG A 40 -1.53 -13.56 -5.29
N SER A 41 -1.40 -12.45 -4.56
CA SER A 41 -2.47 -11.96 -3.67
C SER A 41 -3.67 -11.43 -4.46
N ARG A 42 -4.86 -11.46 -3.82
CA ARG A 42 -6.08 -10.89 -4.41
C ARG A 42 -5.93 -9.40 -4.74
N LYS A 43 -5.27 -8.61 -3.87
CA LYS A 43 -5.02 -7.18 -4.11
C LYS A 43 -4.08 -6.94 -5.29
N ALA A 44 -3.04 -7.77 -5.47
CA ALA A 44 -2.19 -7.71 -6.65
C ALA A 44 -3.00 -7.95 -7.94
N GLN A 45 -3.77 -9.03 -8.00
CA GLN A 45 -4.62 -9.35 -9.16
C GLN A 45 -5.68 -8.27 -9.42
N ASN A 46 -6.24 -7.67 -8.36
CA ASN A 46 -7.18 -6.56 -8.49
C ASN A 46 -6.50 -5.34 -9.12
N LEU A 47 -5.29 -5.00 -8.68
CA LEU A 47 -4.52 -3.83 -9.15
C LEU A 47 -3.99 -3.99 -10.57
N ASP A 48 -3.72 -5.22 -11.00
CA ASP A 48 -3.37 -5.52 -12.40
C ASP A 48 -4.56 -5.25 -13.33
N ARG A 49 -5.80 -5.45 -12.87
CA ARG A 49 -7.02 -5.17 -13.63
C ARG A 49 -7.46 -3.71 -13.54
N ASP A 50 -7.40 -3.13 -12.35
CA ASP A 50 -7.82 -1.77 -12.06
C ASP A 50 -6.83 -1.10 -11.10
N PRO A 51 -6.02 -0.14 -11.57
CA PRO A 51 -4.94 0.41 -10.76
C PRO A 51 -5.43 1.36 -9.68
N ARG A 52 -6.73 1.69 -9.62
CA ARG A 52 -7.29 2.62 -8.62
C ARG A 52 -7.21 2.03 -7.22
N VAL A 53 -6.77 2.87 -6.28
CA VAL A 53 -6.56 2.47 -4.89
C VAL A 53 -6.94 3.59 -3.92
N SER A 54 -7.36 3.20 -2.72
CA SER A 54 -7.39 4.07 -1.54
C SER A 54 -6.57 3.44 -0.43
N ILE A 55 -5.80 4.24 0.31
CA ILE A 55 -5.03 3.82 1.48
C ILE A 55 -5.46 4.69 2.66
N SER A 56 -5.65 4.09 3.83
CA SER A 56 -5.92 4.81 5.08
C SER A 56 -5.12 4.23 6.23
N MET A 57 -4.67 5.10 7.13
CA MET A 57 -4.04 4.74 8.39
C MET A 57 -4.44 5.71 9.49
N THR A 58 -4.40 5.23 10.72
CA THR A 58 -4.64 6.00 11.95
C THR A 58 -3.42 5.88 12.84
N ASP A 59 -3.11 6.93 13.60
CA ASP A 59 -2.12 6.83 14.66
C ASP A 59 -2.62 5.86 15.74
N PRO A 60 -1.86 4.81 16.11
CA PRO A 60 -2.27 3.85 17.15
C PRO A 60 -2.49 4.48 18.53
N LEU A 61 -1.81 5.60 18.84
CA LEU A 61 -1.91 6.33 20.10
C LEU A 61 -2.93 7.47 20.03
N GLN A 62 -3.24 7.97 18.83
CA GLN A 62 -4.21 9.03 18.59
C GLN A 62 -5.18 8.65 17.46
N PRO A 63 -6.22 7.82 17.71
CA PRO A 63 -7.04 7.25 16.63
C PRO A 63 -7.73 8.25 15.69
N ASN A 64 -7.97 9.48 16.17
CA ASN A 64 -8.54 10.57 15.35
C ASN A 64 -7.51 11.27 14.45
N ALA A 65 -6.21 11.10 14.74
CA ALA A 65 -5.15 11.50 13.84
C ALA A 65 -5.03 10.45 12.74
N MET A 66 -5.41 10.83 11.52
CA MET A 66 -5.46 9.91 10.39
C MET A 66 -4.83 10.50 9.14
N ALA A 67 -4.37 9.61 8.26
CA ALA A 67 -3.97 9.95 6.91
C ALA A 67 -4.73 9.09 5.91
N GLN A 68 -5.14 9.69 4.81
CA GLN A 68 -5.79 9.01 3.69
C GLN A 68 -5.15 9.45 2.38
N LEU A 69 -4.95 8.50 1.48
CA LEU A 69 -4.54 8.73 0.10
C LEU A 69 -5.52 8.03 -0.85
N ARG A 70 -5.84 8.68 -1.96
CA ARG A 70 -6.44 8.04 -3.13
C ARG A 70 -5.51 8.23 -4.32
N GLY A 71 -5.37 7.20 -5.16
CA GLY A 71 -4.43 7.26 -6.26
C GLY A 71 -4.56 6.09 -7.23
N ARG A 72 -3.51 5.90 -8.02
CA ARG A 72 -3.37 4.80 -8.96
C ARG A 72 -1.98 4.16 -8.80
N VAL A 73 -1.91 2.84 -8.89
CA VAL A 73 -0.63 2.14 -9.01
C VAL A 73 0.00 2.51 -10.35
N CYS A 74 1.18 3.14 -10.28
CA CYS A 74 1.90 3.61 -11.47
C CYS A 74 3.08 2.71 -11.85
N LYS A 75 3.58 1.88 -10.92
CA LYS A 75 4.74 1.01 -11.14
C LYS A 75 4.65 -0.23 -10.26
N ARG A 76 4.99 -1.39 -10.82
CA ARG A 76 5.28 -2.61 -10.08
C ARG A 76 6.78 -2.85 -10.08
N ILE A 77 7.34 -3.19 -8.93
CA ILE A 77 8.75 -3.47 -8.76
C ILE A 77 8.85 -4.89 -8.20
N GLU A 78 9.72 -5.69 -8.79
CA GLU A 78 9.86 -7.12 -8.50
C GLU A 78 11.35 -7.48 -8.33
N GLY A 79 11.61 -8.69 -7.84
CA GLY A 79 12.97 -9.19 -7.63
C GLY A 79 13.77 -8.38 -6.61
N ASP A 80 15.08 -8.34 -6.79
CA ASP A 80 16.02 -7.73 -5.85
C ASP A 80 15.78 -6.23 -5.63
N GLU A 81 15.30 -5.52 -6.64
CA GLU A 81 14.97 -4.10 -6.52
C GLU A 81 13.77 -3.86 -5.60
N ALA A 82 12.80 -4.78 -5.57
CA ALA A 82 11.71 -4.70 -4.61
C ALA A 82 12.24 -4.87 -3.18
N TRP A 83 13.10 -5.86 -2.97
CA TRP A 83 13.71 -6.12 -1.66
C TRP A 83 14.53 -4.94 -1.15
N LYS A 84 15.33 -4.28 -1.99
CA LYS A 84 16.07 -3.07 -1.62
C LYS A 84 15.15 -1.95 -1.12
N ILE A 85 13.97 -1.78 -1.73
CA ILE A 85 12.99 -0.78 -1.28
C ILE A 85 12.39 -1.17 0.06
N ILE A 86 12.00 -2.45 0.21
CA ILE A 86 11.46 -2.99 1.46
C ILE A 86 12.46 -2.82 2.60
N ASP A 87 13.74 -3.10 2.36
CA ASP A 87 14.80 -2.88 3.34
C ASP A 87 14.95 -1.39 3.69
N ARG A 88 14.89 -0.48 2.71
CA ARG A 88 14.97 0.96 3.02
C ARG A 88 13.80 1.44 3.87
N ILE A 89 12.59 0.96 3.60
CA ILE A 89 11.40 1.40 4.33
C ILE A 89 11.22 0.64 5.66
N SER A 90 11.96 -0.46 5.93
CA SER A 90 11.89 -1.22 7.20
C SER A 90 12.70 -0.62 8.33
N HIS A 91 13.70 0.21 8.01
CA HIS A 91 14.62 0.80 8.98
C HIS A 91 14.28 2.25 9.36
N LYS A 92 13.11 2.74 8.92
CA LYS A 92 12.55 4.02 9.38
C LYS A 92 11.55 3.78 10.50
#